data_AF-A0A0R2TVU7-F1
#
_entry.id   AF-A0A0R2TVU7-F1
#
_cell.length_a   1.000
_cell.length_b   1.000
_cell.length_c   1.000
_cell.angle_alpha   90.00
_cell.angle_beta   90.00
_cell.angle_gamma   90.00
#
_symmetry.space_group_name_H-M   'P 1'
#
loop_
_entity.id
_entity.type
_entity.pdbx_description
1 polymer ?
#
loop_
_entity_poly.entity_id
_entity_poly.type
_entity_poly.pdbx_seq_one_letter_code
_entity_poly.pdbx_strand_id
1 'polypeptide(L)' 'MKPFIDPKHPFFQKTWARWASFLVPFVWIFIELAYDELGWAFLMAAMASYAFWVLIWNWKDPSSGP' A
#
# COMPACT_ATOMS: atom_id res chain seq x y z
N MET A 1 -3.09 13.89 -15.86
CA MET A 1 -3.50 12.54 -15.46
C MET A 1 -3.56 12.52 -13.93
N LYS A 2 -4.70 12.23 -13.32
CA LYS A 2 -4.82 12.11 -11.85
C LYS A 2 -4.29 10.74 -11.42
N PRO A 3 -3.32 10.66 -10.51
CA PRO A 3 -2.84 9.36 -10.03
C PRO A 3 -3.97 8.65 -9.25
N PHE A 4 -4.06 7.33 -9.41
CA PHE A 4 -5.11 6.51 -8.78
C PHE A 4 -4.98 6.47 -7.25
N ILE A 5 -3.75 6.59 -6.76
CA ILE A 5 -3.40 6.89 -5.37
C ILE A 5 -2.72 8.25 -5.38
N ASP A 6 -3.32 9.25 -4.74
CA ASP A 6 -2.72 10.56 -4.54
C ASP A 6 -1.98 10.57 -3.18
N PRO A 7 -0.63 10.54 -3.17
CA PRO A 7 0.12 10.55 -1.92
C PRO A 7 -0.06 11.86 -1.13
N LYS A 8 -0.46 12.95 -1.78
CA LYS A 8 -0.66 14.25 -1.12
C LYS A 8 -2.00 14.37 -0.42
N HIS A 9 -2.89 13.38 -0.54
CA HIS A 9 -4.16 13.38 0.18
C HIS A 9 -3.90 13.37 1.71
N PRO A 10 -4.59 14.20 2.52
CA PRO A 10 -4.37 14.32 3.97
C PRO A 10 -4.51 12.99 4.73
N PHE A 11 -5.22 12.03 4.15
CA PHE A 11 -5.29 10.65 4.65
C PHE A 11 -3.90 9.98 4.67
N PHE A 12 -3.17 10.04 3.56
CA PHE A 12 -1.86 9.40 3.43
C PHE A 12 -0.75 10.22 4.07
N GLN A 13 -0.95 11.49 4.44
CA GLN A 13 0.06 12.24 5.20
C GLN A 13 0.40 11.57 6.53
N LYS A 14 -0.54 10.85 7.13
CA LYS A 14 -0.31 10.10 8.37
C LYS A 14 0.47 8.82 8.07
N THR A 15 1.65 8.68 8.67
CA THR A 15 2.53 7.52 8.49
C THR A 15 1.80 6.19 8.77
N TRP A 16 0.93 6.15 9.79
CA TRP A 16 0.15 4.95 10.12
C TRP A 16 -0.82 4.53 9.01
N ALA A 17 -1.41 5.47 8.27
CA ALA A 17 -2.35 5.16 7.21
C ALA A 17 -1.63 4.50 6.02
N ARG A 18 -0.40 4.94 5.72
CA ARG A 18 0.45 4.32 4.70
C ARG A 18 0.81 2.88 5.05
N TRP A 19 1.24 2.67 6.30
CA TRP A 19 1.52 1.34 6.80
C TRP A 19 0.26 0.48 6.84
N ALA A 20 -0.91 1.00 7.21
CA ALA A 20 -2.17 0.26 7.18
C ALA A 20 -2.54 -0.18 5.76
N SER A 21 -2.39 0.70 4.76
CA SER A 21 -2.65 0.35 3.36
C SER A 21 -1.72 -0.73 2.79
N PHE A 22 -0.52 -0.88 3.36
CA PHE A 22 0.39 -1.98 3.02
C PHE A 22 0.10 -3.25 3.85
N LEU A 23 -0.04 -3.10 5.17
CA LEU A 23 -0.16 -4.22 6.11
C LEU A 23 -1.47 -4.99 5.95
N VAL A 24 -2.58 -4.31 5.63
CA VAL A 24 -3.88 -4.96 5.44
C VAL A 24 -3.82 -6.01 4.31
N PRO A 25 -3.46 -5.66 3.06
CA PRO A 25 -3.34 -6.66 2.01
C PRO A 25 -2.17 -7.62 2.26
N PHE A 26 -1.08 -7.17 2.90
CA PHE A 26 0.05 -8.04 3.23
C PHE A 26 -0.34 -9.18 4.17
N VAL A 27 -1.07 -8.89 5.25
CA VAL A 27 -1.61 -9.91 6.16
C VAL A 27 -2.60 -10.81 5.44
N TRP A 28 -3.41 -10.26 4.53
CA TRP A 28 -4.38 -11.04 3.75
C TRP A 28 -3.72 -12.09 2.85
N ILE A 29 -2.52 -11.81 2.31
CA ILE A 29 -1.75 -12.82 1.55
C ILE A 29 -1.53 -14.09 2.38
N PHE A 30 -1.15 -13.96 3.66
CA PHE A 30 -0.94 -15.13 4.52
C PHE A 30 -2.22 -15.89 4.82
N ILE A 31 -3.35 -15.17 4.89
CA ILE A 31 -4.68 -15.79 5.04
C ILE A 31 -5.01 -16.60 3.78
N GLU A 32 -4.90 -16.01 2.59
CA GLU A 32 -5.20 -16.69 1.33
C GLU A 32 -4.26 -17.89 1.07
N LEU A 33 -2.98 -17.78 1.42
CA LEU A 33 -2.05 -18.90 1.39
C LEU A 33 -2.44 -20.03 2.35
N ALA A 34 -3.11 -19.73 3.46
CA ALA A 34 -3.63 -20.75 4.37
C ALA A 34 -4.92 -21.43 3.85
N TYR A 35 -5.61 -20.81 2.88
CA TYR A 35 -6.79 -21.36 2.21
C TYR A 35 -6.48 -21.96 0.82
N ASP A 36 -5.20 -22.07 0.44
CA ASP A 36 -4.73 -22.57 -0.88
C ASP A 36 -5.26 -21.78 -2.10
N GLU A 37 -5.74 -20.54 -1.89
CA GLU A 37 -6.25 -19.64 -2.92
C GLU A 37 -5.12 -18.82 -3.54
N LEU A 38 -4.26 -19.50 -4.31
CA LEU A 38 -3.07 -18.88 -4.93
C LEU A 38 -3.39 -17.66 -5.80
N GLY A 39 -4.52 -17.68 -6.52
CA GLY A 39 -4.93 -16.56 -7.38
C GLY A 39 -5.12 -15.26 -6.60
N TRP A 40 -5.85 -15.33 -5.48
CA TRP A 40 -6.08 -14.17 -4.60
C TRP A 40 -4.82 -13.74 -3.86
N ALA A 41 -3.99 -14.70 -3.43
CA ALA A 41 -2.70 -14.42 -2.82
C ALA A 41 -1.79 -13.58 -3.74
N PHE A 42 -1.71 -13.93 -5.04
CA PHE A 42 -0.92 -13.17 -6.01
C PHE A 42 -1.50 -11.77 -6.28
N LEU A 43 -2.83 -11.63 -6.38
CA LEU A 43 -3.48 -10.32 -6.53
C LEU A 43 -3.19 -9.40 -5.35
N MET A 44 -3.35 -9.91 -4.14
CA MET A 44 -3.07 -9.16 -2.91
C MET A 44 -1.59 -8.83 -2.76
N ALA A 45 -0.70 -9.74 -3.17
CA ALA A 45 0.73 -9.50 -3.22
C ALA A 45 1.08 -8.35 -4.17
N ALA A 46 0.48 -8.31 -5.36
CA ALA A 46 0.68 -7.23 -6.32
C ALA A 46 0.18 -5.88 -5.76
N MET A 47 -0.99 -5.86 -5.14
CA MET A 47 -1.56 -4.67 -4.51
C MET A 47 -0.72 -4.17 -3.33
N ALA A 48 -0.30 -5.07 -2.42
CA ALA A 48 0.55 -4.73 -1.28
C ALA A 48 1.90 -4.17 -1.74
N SER A 49 2.52 -4.80 -2.73
CA SER A 49 3.79 -4.34 -3.33
C SER A 49 3.66 -2.95 -3.95
N TYR A 50 2.57 -2.70 -4.69
CA TYR A 50 2.30 -1.39 -5.28
C TYR A 50 2.05 -0.32 -4.22
N ALA A 51 1.25 -0.63 -3.19
CA ALA A 51 1.01 0.28 -2.07
C ALA A 51 2.31 0.62 -1.31
N PHE A 52 3.16 -0.37 -1.06
CA PHE A 52 4.49 -0.17 -0.47
C PHE A 52 5.36 0.75 -1.34
N TRP A 53 5.42 0.49 -2.64
CA TRP A 53 6.23 1.28 -3.56
C TRP A 53 5.76 2.74 -3.67
N VAL A 54 4.44 2.97 -3.71
CA VAL A 54 3.89 4.33 -3.85
C VAL A 54 3.90 5.11 -2.53
N LEU A 55 3.48 4.47 -1.44
CA LEU A 55 3.22 5.15 -0.16
C LEU A 55 4.40 5.10 0.81
N ILE A 56 5.32 4.15 0.66
CA ILE A 56 6.49 4.03 1.54
C ILE A 56 7.77 4.40 0.80
N TRP A 57 8.02 3.79 -0.37
CA TRP A 57 9.27 4.00 -1.10
C TRP A 57 9.34 5.32 -1.87
N ASN A 58 8.29 5.66 -2.65
CA ASN A 58 8.21 6.92 -3.39
C ASN A 58 7.60 8.08 -2.60
N TRP A 59 7.43 7.91 -1.29
CA TRP A 59 6.88 8.97 -0.48
C TRP A 59 7.80 10.19 -0.47
N LYS A 60 7.35 11.26 -1.11
CA LYS A 60 7.93 12.60 -0.94
C LYS A 60 7.22 13.27 0.22
N ASP A 61 7.96 13.56 1.28
CA ASP A 61 7.42 14.27 2.43
C ASP A 61 6.83 15.63 1.99
N PRO A 62 5.54 15.91 2.25
CA PRO A 62 4.99 17.23 1.99
C PRO A 62 5.60 18.31 2.89
N SER A 63 6.22 17.92 4.01
CA SER A 63 6.85 18.82 4.99
C SER A 63 8.32 19.15 4.69
N SER A 64 8.98 18.38 3.81
CA SER A 64 10.16 18.88 3.12
C SER A 64 9.68 19.91 2.11
N GLY A 65 9.65 21.18 2.54
CA GLY A 65 9.50 22.31 1.63
C GLY A 65 10.57 22.28 0.52
N PRO A 66 10.44 23.14 -0.51
CA PRO A 66 11.51 23.32 -1.49
C PRO A 66 12.88 23.58 -0.84
#